data_AF-A0A539CU53-F1
#
_entry.id   AF-A0A539CU53-F1
#
_cell.length_a   1.000
_cell.length_b   1.000
_cell.length_c   1.000
_cell.angle_alpha   90.00
_cell.angle_beta   90.00
_cell.angle_gamma   90.00
#
_symmetry.space_group_name_H-M   'P 1'
#
loop_
_entity.id
_entity.type
_entity.pdbx_description
1 polymer ?
#
loop_
_entity_poly.entity_id
_entity_poly.type
_entity_poly.pdbx_seq_one_letter_code
_entity_poly.pdbx_strand_id
1 'polypeptide(L)'
;MRATVAVSDDAARDAVKSGLLSIAEELTVQAGYAAAFKDRVYGALVHHVRSKFLNGSSLGLAERSEVDFAWKMLNQVKSKVGGVPGLVAGIIEHGD
;
A
#
# COMPACT_ATOMS: atom_id res chain seq x y z
N MET A 1 -27.93 13.30 -18.16
CA MET A 1 -26.52 13.72 -17.99
C MET A 1 -26.05 13.20 -16.63
N ARG A 2 -25.23 12.15 -16.58
CA ARG A 2 -24.59 11.73 -15.31
C ARG A 2 -23.49 12.74 -15.03
N ALA A 3 -23.62 13.51 -13.96
CA ALA A 3 -22.51 14.31 -13.46
C ALA A 3 -21.44 13.35 -12.92
N THR A 4 -20.29 13.30 -13.59
CA THR A 4 -19.12 12.60 -13.06
C THR A 4 -18.59 13.43 -11.90
N VAL A 5 -18.75 12.93 -10.66
CA VAL A 5 -18.16 13.58 -9.49
C VAL A 5 -16.64 13.45 -9.61
N ALA A 6 -15.95 14.58 -9.68
CA ALA A 6 -14.49 14.60 -9.68
C ALA A 6 -13.98 14.21 -8.28
N VAL A 7 -13.19 13.14 -8.20
CA VAL A 7 -12.54 12.73 -6.96
C VAL A 7 -11.42 13.73 -6.65
N SER A 8 -11.41 14.31 -5.45
CA SER A 8 -10.34 15.22 -5.01
C SER A 8 -9.02 14.49 -4.85
N ASP A 9 -7.91 15.23 -4.93
CA ASP A 9 -6.57 14.64 -4.74
C ASP A 9 -6.40 14.04 -3.34
N ASP A 10 -6.97 14.69 -2.31
CA ASP A 10 -6.93 14.16 -0.95
C ASP A 10 -7.70 12.85 -0.82
N ALA A 11 -8.87 12.74 -1.45
CA ALA A 11 -9.62 11.48 -1.48
C ALA A 11 -8.86 10.38 -2.22
N ALA A 12 -8.14 10.71 -3.30
CA ALA A 12 -7.31 9.76 -4.03
C ALA A 12 -6.12 9.26 -3.18
N ARG A 13 -5.43 10.18 -2.48
CA ARG A 13 -4.34 9.84 -1.55
C ARG A 13 -4.85 8.98 -0.39
N ASP A 14 -5.99 9.35 0.20
CA ASP A 14 -6.60 8.58 1.29
C ASP A 14 -7.04 7.19 0.84
N ALA A 15 -7.52 7.04 -0.40
CA ALA A 15 -7.83 5.73 -0.96
C ALA A 15 -6.57 4.85 -1.04
N VAL A 16 -5.45 5.37 -1.56
CA VAL A 16 -4.17 4.63 -1.62
C VAL A 16 -3.68 4.26 -0.22
N LYS A 17 -3.69 5.22 0.72
CA LYS A 17 -3.29 5.00 2.11
C LYS A 17 -4.13 3.90 2.77
N SER A 18 -5.45 4.00 2.64
CA SER A 18 -6.39 3.04 3.25
C SER A 18 -6.23 1.66 2.63
N GLY A 19 -6.07 1.58 1.30
CA GLY A 19 -5.81 0.32 0.61
C GLY A 19 -4.52 -0.36 1.06
N LEU A 20 -3.45 0.42 1.26
CA LEU A 20 -2.19 -0.11 1.80
C LEU A 20 -2.33 -0.63 3.24
N LEU A 21 -3.07 0.07 4.10
CA LEU A 21 -3.35 -0.40 5.46
C LEU A 21 -4.15 -1.71 5.46
N SER A 22 -5.19 -1.81 4.65
CA SER A 22 -5.98 -3.05 4.51
C SER A 22 -5.12 -4.21 4.01
N ILE A 23 -4.29 -3.97 2.99
CA ILE A 23 -3.37 -4.99 2.46
C ILE A 23 -2.37 -5.43 3.53
N ALA A 24 -1.79 -4.50 4.28
CA ALA A 24 -0.84 -4.81 5.35
C ALA A 24 -1.49 -5.71 6.40
N GLU A 25 -2.69 -5.36 6.87
CA GLU A 25 -3.44 -6.14 7.84
C GLU A 25 -3.73 -7.57 7.34
N GLU A 26 -4.27 -7.68 6.13
CA GLU A 26 -4.58 -8.97 5.53
C GLU A 26 -3.34 -9.86 5.39
N LEU A 27 -2.23 -9.30 4.90
CA LEU A 27 -0.98 -10.05 4.73
C LEU A 27 -0.39 -10.47 6.08
N THR A 28 -0.43 -9.61 7.08
CA THR A 28 0.01 -9.93 8.45
C THR A 28 -0.77 -11.12 9.02
N VAL A 29 -2.10 -11.09 8.90
CA VAL A 29 -2.96 -12.18 9.39
C VAL A 29 -2.74 -13.47 8.60
N GLN A 30 -2.62 -13.38 7.27
CA GLN A 30 -2.34 -14.54 6.42
C GLN A 30 -0.98 -15.19 6.72
N ALA A 31 0.00 -14.41 7.16
CA ALA A 31 1.29 -14.92 7.62
C ALA A 31 1.25 -15.56 9.02
N GLY A 32 0.10 -15.57 9.69
CA GLY A 32 -0.08 -16.18 11.02
C GLY A 32 0.23 -15.25 12.19
N TYR A 33 0.42 -13.95 11.95
CA TYR A 33 0.71 -12.95 12.98
C TYR A 33 -0.56 -12.19 13.40
N ALA A 34 -0.56 -11.65 14.61
CA ALA A 34 -1.61 -10.75 15.06
C ALA A 34 -1.63 -9.45 14.23
N ALA A 35 -2.82 -8.92 13.95
CA ALA A 35 -2.98 -7.68 13.19
C ALA A 35 -2.22 -6.47 13.78
N ALA A 36 -1.85 -6.51 15.06
CA ALA A 36 -1.01 -5.48 15.70
C ALA A 36 0.39 -5.34 15.05
N PHE A 37 0.88 -6.37 14.34
CA PHE A 37 2.16 -6.30 13.60
C PHE A 37 2.05 -5.62 12.23
N LYS A 38 0.84 -5.20 11.81
CA LYS A 38 0.60 -4.63 10.47
C LYS A 38 1.39 -3.37 10.19
N ASP A 39 1.79 -2.62 11.22
CA ASP A 39 2.51 -1.35 11.02
C ASP A 39 3.88 -1.56 10.37
N ARG A 40 4.57 -2.67 10.68
CA ARG A 40 5.85 -3.04 10.02
C ARG A 40 5.64 -3.36 8.54
N VAL A 41 4.60 -4.15 8.25
CA VAL A 41 4.22 -4.50 6.87
C VAL A 41 3.79 -3.26 6.10
N TYR A 42 2.97 -2.40 6.71
CA TYR A 42 2.53 -1.14 6.12
C TYR A 42 3.71 -0.23 5.80
N GLY A 43 4.67 -0.08 6.72
CA GLY A 43 5.90 0.69 6.49
C GLY A 43 6.67 0.19 5.27
N ALA A 44 6.89 -1.13 5.16
CA ALA A 44 7.55 -1.75 4.02
C ALA A 44 6.77 -1.54 2.70
N LEU A 45 5.44 -1.67 2.73
CA LEU A 45 4.59 -1.44 1.56
C LEU A 45 4.62 0.02 1.12
N VAL A 46 4.56 0.99 2.05
CA VAL A 46 4.70 2.41 1.76
C VAL A 46 6.05 2.70 1.11
N HIS A 47 7.13 2.14 1.65
CA HIS A 47 8.47 2.29 1.09
C HIS A 47 8.56 1.73 -0.35
N HIS A 48 7.95 0.56 -0.57
CA HIS A 48 7.85 -0.05 -1.89
C HIS A 48 7.08 0.83 -2.88
N VAL A 49 5.86 1.25 -2.52
CA VAL A 49 5.01 2.11 -3.36
C VAL A 49 5.70 3.44 -3.66
N ARG A 50 6.31 4.08 -2.65
CA ARG A 50 7.08 5.31 -2.84
C ARG A 50 8.17 5.13 -3.89
N SER A 51 9.00 4.09 -3.74
CA SER A 51 10.13 3.87 -4.64
C SER A 51 9.72 3.43 -6.05
N LYS A 52 8.57 2.76 -6.22
CA LYS A 52 8.16 2.17 -7.49
C LYS A 52 7.13 2.96 -8.27
N PHE A 53 6.26 3.69 -7.59
CA PHE A 53 5.06 4.28 -8.21
C PHE A 53 4.95 5.80 -8.00
N LEU A 54 5.66 6.36 -7.02
CA LEU A 54 5.59 7.78 -6.68
C LEU A 54 6.90 8.53 -6.94
N ASN A 55 7.79 7.98 -7.78
CA ASN A 55 9.10 8.56 -8.10
C ASN A 55 9.95 8.97 -6.87
N GLY A 56 9.78 8.27 -5.74
CA GLY A 56 10.47 8.59 -4.48
C GLY A 56 9.76 9.63 -3.60
N SER A 57 8.73 10.31 -4.08
CA SER A 57 7.93 11.29 -3.34
C SER A 57 7.03 10.62 -2.31
N SER A 58 6.80 11.30 -1.18
CA SER A 58 5.78 10.86 -0.22
C SER A 58 4.39 10.95 -0.86
N LEU A 59 3.43 10.16 -0.37
CA LEU A 59 2.06 10.16 -0.89
C LEU A 59 1.39 11.54 -0.85
N GLY A 60 1.73 12.37 0.15
CA GLY A 60 1.24 13.75 0.27
C GLY A 60 1.81 14.72 -0.75
N LEU A 61 2.97 14.40 -1.34
CA LEU A 61 3.68 15.25 -2.32
C LEU A 61 3.62 14.70 -3.75
N ALA A 62 3.14 13.47 -3.91
CA ALA A 62 3.01 12.82 -5.22
C ALA A 62 1.97 13.52 -6.10
N GLU A 63 2.24 13.50 -7.40
CA GLU A 63 1.32 14.02 -8.41
C GLU A 63 0.08 13.14 -8.52
N ARG A 64 -1.04 13.72 -8.98
CA ARG A 64 -2.30 12.97 -9.13
C ARG A 64 -2.16 11.74 -10.03
N SER A 65 -1.39 11.85 -11.11
CA SER A 65 -1.10 10.75 -12.04
C SER A 65 -0.39 9.57 -11.35
N GLU A 66 0.55 9.85 -10.47
CA GLU A 66 1.29 8.86 -9.68
C GLU A 66 0.39 8.20 -8.64
N VAL A 67 -0.45 8.97 -7.95
CA VAL A 67 -1.42 8.46 -6.98
C VAL A 67 -2.43 7.53 -7.66
N ASP A 68 -2.98 7.93 -8.80
CA ASP A 68 -3.92 7.12 -9.58
C ASP A 68 -3.25 5.83 -10.10
N PHE A 69 -1.97 5.89 -10.47
CA PHE A 69 -1.21 4.72 -10.87
C PHE A 69 -0.98 3.77 -9.69
N ALA A 70 -0.51 4.29 -8.55
CA ALA A 70 -0.30 3.52 -7.33
C ALA A 70 -1.59 2.80 -6.89
N TRP A 71 -2.74 3.48 -6.95
CA TRP A 71 -4.05 2.89 -6.65
C TRP A 71 -4.33 1.66 -7.51
N LYS A 72 -4.13 1.74 -8.83
CA LYS A 72 -4.35 0.62 -9.75
C LYS A 72 -3.41 -0.56 -9.49
N MET A 73 -2.23 -0.30 -8.91
CA MET A 73 -1.20 -1.32 -8.66
C MET A 73 -1.37 -2.04 -7.32
N LEU A 74 -2.22 -1.57 -6.41
CA LEU A 74 -2.35 -2.14 -5.06
C LEU A 74 -2.67 -3.64 -5.04
N ASN A 75 -3.59 -4.10 -5.89
CA ASN A 75 -3.92 -5.53 -5.98
C ASN A 75 -2.73 -6.37 -6.46
N GLN A 76 -1.92 -5.84 -7.38
CA GLN A 76 -0.71 -6.52 -7.81
C GLN A 76 0.33 -6.57 -6.70
N VAL A 77 0.51 -5.48 -5.95
CA VAL A 77 1.42 -5.43 -4.79
C VAL A 77 1.02 -6.50 -3.77
N LYS A 78 -0.26 -6.55 -3.39
CA LYS A 78 -0.80 -7.58 -2.48
C LYS A 78 -0.48 -8.99 -2.98
N SER A 79 -0.80 -9.28 -4.24
CA SER A 79 -0.58 -10.61 -4.83
C SER A 79 0.90 -10.99 -4.87
N LYS A 80 1.79 -10.07 -5.23
CA LYS A 80 3.23 -10.33 -5.29
C LYS A 80 3.86 -10.50 -3.92
N VAL A 81 3.52 -9.65 -2.96
CA VAL A 81 4.09 -9.73 -1.60
C VAL A 81 3.57 -10.98 -0.88
N GLY A 82 2.27 -11.25 -0.92
CA GLY A 82 1.67 -12.45 -0.33
C GLY A 82 2.09 -13.75 -1.03
N GLY A 83 2.49 -13.67 -2.30
CA GLY A 83 2.94 -14.81 -3.09
C GLY A 83 4.38 -15.26 -2.83
N VAL A 84 5.17 -14.52 -2.04
CA VAL A 84 6.55 -14.90 -1.71
C VAL A 84 6.58 -15.55 -0.30
N PRO A 85 6.81 -16.87 -0.20
CA PRO A 85 6.85 -17.55 1.09
C PRO A 85 7.87 -16.92 2.04
N GLY A 86 7.45 -16.67 3.28
CA GLY A 86 8.30 -16.12 4.34
C GLY A 86 8.60 -14.62 4.23
N LEU A 87 8.24 -13.92 3.14
CA LEU A 87 8.54 -12.50 2.99
C LEU A 87 7.87 -11.63 4.07
N VAL A 88 6.58 -11.86 4.32
CA VAL A 88 5.83 -11.08 5.32
C VAL A 88 6.37 -11.34 6.73
N ALA A 89 6.67 -12.59 7.07
CA ALA A 89 7.31 -12.97 8.33
C ALA A 89 8.66 -12.25 8.48
N GLY A 90 9.50 -12.28 7.43
CA GLY A 90 10.79 -11.60 7.43
C GLY A 90 10.68 -10.08 7.60
N ILE A 91 9.68 -9.43 6.99
CA ILE A 91 9.39 -8.00 7.22
C ILE A 91 9.02 -7.75 8.68
N ILE A 92 8.19 -8.61 9.27
CA ILE A 92 7.77 -8.44 10.68
C ILE A 92 8.95 -8.68 11.62
N GLU A 93 9.80 -9.67 11.38
CA GLU A 93 10.86 -10.08 12.30
C GLU A 93 12.14 -9.25 12.17
N HIS A 94 12.42 -8.75 10.97
CA HIS A 94 13.70 -8.11 10.63
C HIS A 94 13.56 -6.76 9.91
N GLY A 95 12.33 -6.25 9.74
CA GLY A 95 12.11 -4.91 9.19
C GLY A 95 12.52 -3.83 10.19
N ASP A 96 13.44 -2.96 9.75
CA ASP A 96 13.86 -1.73 10.44
C ASP A 96 12.98 -0.53 10.03
#